data_AF-A0AA86Q2E9-F1
#
_entry.id   AF-A0AA86Q2E9-F1
#
_cell.length_a   1.000
_cell.length_b   1.000
_cell.length_c   1.000
_cell.angle_alpha   90.00
_cell.angle_beta   90.00
_cell.angle_gamma   90.00
#
_symmetry.space_group_name_H-M   'P 1'
#
loop_
_entity.id
_entity.type
_entity.pdbx_description
1 polymer ?
#
loop_
_entity_poly.entity_id
_entity_poly.type
_entity_poly.pdbx_seq_one_letter_code
_entity_poly.pdbx_strand_id
1 'polypeptide(L)'
;MEQEKFTQALYEYLLTKNIKPMNNEPKTLYYQLQKITSSQRRGIWEFIANKLGVQQSQSHNYYHNTWCTQFYDDISPYRQVITNMVKLTPFKESSQLVQQFIDKYLGKNFSRHTVQQIVNIQKSRIQKKIVPKCKTLKELKEPSIQNCDMDVDVHFSDAVK
;
A
#
# COMPACT_ATOMS: atom_id res chain seq x y z
N MET A 1 -6.85 3.72 26.58
CA MET A 1 -7.88 4.72 26.25
C MET A 1 -9.21 3.99 26.14
N GLU A 2 -10.23 4.44 26.88
CA GLU A 2 -11.55 3.79 26.88
C GLU A 2 -12.31 4.13 25.59
N GLN A 3 -12.94 3.11 24.98
CA GLN A 3 -13.62 3.25 23.70
C GLN A 3 -14.80 4.23 23.77
N GLU A 4 -15.57 4.22 24.85
CA GLU A 4 -16.71 5.11 25.03
C GLU A 4 -16.27 6.58 25.10
N LYS A 5 -15.25 6.90 25.91
CA LYS A 5 -14.69 8.25 26.01
C LYS A 5 -14.14 8.74 24.67
N PHE A 6 -13.45 7.88 23.92
CA PHE A 6 -12.96 8.23 22.59
C PHE A 6 -14.10 8.49 21.59
N THR A 7 -15.12 7.64 21.60
CA THR A 7 -16.31 7.77 20.75
C THR A 7 -17.05 9.07 21.06
N GLN A 8 -17.22 9.39 22.34
CA GLN A 8 -17.82 10.64 22.80
C GLN A 8 -17.02 11.87 22.37
N ALA A 9 -15.70 11.87 22.53
CA ALA A 9 -14.84 12.97 22.09
C ALA A 9 -14.91 13.17 20.57
N LEU A 10 -15.00 12.07 19.80
CA LEU A 10 -15.17 12.11 18.36
C LEU A 10 -16.53 12.69 17.95
N TYR A 11 -17.61 12.30 18.64
CA TYR A 11 -18.94 12.86 18.45
C TYR A 11 -18.96 14.38 18.69
N GLU A 12 -18.37 14.84 19.80
CA GLU A 12 -18.25 16.25 20.12
C GLU A 12 -17.47 17.01 19.04
N TYR A 13 -16.38 16.44 18.53
CA TYR A 13 -15.62 17.05 17.42
C TYR A 13 -16.50 17.28 16.18
N LEU A 14 -17.30 16.29 15.79
CA LEU A 14 -18.19 16.42 14.63
C LEU A 14 -19.21 17.56 14.84
N LEU A 15 -19.73 17.72 16.05
CA LEU A 15 -20.61 18.84 16.39
C LEU A 15 -19.91 20.19 16.23
N THR A 16 -18.64 20.33 16.63
CA THR A 16 -17.88 21.58 16.41
C THR A 16 -17.69 21.95 14.94
N LYS A 17 -17.80 20.97 14.04
CA LYS A 17 -17.71 21.16 12.59
C LYS A 17 -19.08 21.33 11.92
N ASN A 18 -20.14 21.55 12.69
CA ASN A 18 -21.53 21.62 12.23
C ASN A 18 -21.99 20.34 11.49
N ILE A 19 -21.34 19.21 11.76
CA ILE A 19 -21.76 17.91 11.24
C ILE A 19 -22.59 17.26 12.35
N LYS A 20 -23.89 17.15 12.15
CA LYS A 20 -24.81 16.57 13.14
C LYS A 20 -24.86 15.05 12.95
N PRO A 21 -24.26 14.26 13.87
CA PRO A 21 -24.39 12.82 13.81
C PRO A 21 -25.82 12.43 14.13
N MET A 22 -26.34 11.40 13.46
CA MET A 22 -27.69 10.92 13.73
C MET A 22 -27.79 10.31 15.13
N ASN A 23 -26.69 9.69 15.59
CA ASN A 23 -26.54 9.11 16.91
C ASN A 23 -25.06 9.09 17.32
N ASN A 24 -24.77 8.72 18.57
CA ASN A 24 -23.42 8.52 19.10
C ASN A 24 -22.91 7.08 18.87
N GLU A 25 -23.43 6.38 17.86
CA GLU A 25 -23.03 5.00 17.59
C GLU A 25 -21.66 4.98 16.89
N PRO A 26 -20.67 4.20 17.38
CA PRO A 26 -19.32 4.20 16.84
C PRO A 26 -19.25 4.00 15.31
N LYS A 27 -20.08 3.10 14.78
CA LYS A 27 -20.14 2.78 13.36
C LYS A 27 -20.64 3.97 12.52
N THR A 28 -21.66 4.69 13.00
CA THR A 28 -22.18 5.89 12.36
C THR A 28 -21.12 6.98 12.32
N LEU A 29 -20.44 7.23 13.44
CA LEU A 29 -19.36 8.23 13.51
C LEU A 29 -18.21 7.87 12.58
N TYR A 30 -17.84 6.60 12.50
CA TYR A 30 -16.83 6.13 11.55
C TYR A 30 -17.19 6.50 10.11
N TYR A 31 -18.41 6.16 9.65
CA TYR A 31 -18.83 6.47 8.28
C TYR A 31 -18.95 7.97 8.02
N GLN A 32 -19.40 8.75 9.01
CA GLN A 32 -19.42 10.20 8.87
C GLN A 32 -18.01 10.78 8.75
N LEU A 33 -17.07 10.28 9.55
CA LEU A 33 -15.68 10.70 9.49
C LEU A 33 -15.02 10.38 8.14
N GLN A 34 -15.42 9.29 7.46
CA GLN A 34 -14.94 8.98 6.12
C GLN A 34 -15.44 9.98 5.06
N LYS A 35 -16.63 10.56 5.26
CA LYS A 35 -17.28 11.48 4.30
C LYS A 35 -16.78 12.92 4.39
N ILE A 36 -16.13 13.29 5.49
CA ILE A 36 -15.67 14.66 5.69
C ILE A 36 -14.37 14.93 4.94
N THR A 37 -14.22 16.16 4.46
CA THR A 37 -13.04 16.60 3.69
C THR A 37 -11.79 16.63 4.57
N SER A 38 -10.61 16.58 3.95
CA SER A 38 -9.33 16.68 4.65
C SER A 38 -9.22 17.98 5.48
N SER A 39 -9.78 19.08 4.97
CA SER A 39 -9.84 20.36 5.68
C SER A 39 -10.67 20.25 6.97
N GLN A 40 -11.83 19.58 6.91
CA GLN A 40 -12.68 19.34 8.08
C GLN A 40 -12.07 18.35 9.08
N ARG A 41 -11.15 17.46 8.67
CA ARG A 41 -10.42 16.56 9.57
C ARG A 41 -9.28 17.25 10.32
N ARG A 42 -8.88 18.44 9.90
CA ARG A 42 -7.73 19.14 10.49
C ARG A 42 -7.99 19.45 11.96
N GLY A 43 -7.07 19.02 12.83
CA GLY A 43 -7.13 19.23 14.28
C GLY A 43 -7.97 18.21 15.04
N ILE A 44 -8.54 17.19 14.38
CA ILE A 44 -9.35 16.17 15.07
C ILE A 44 -8.60 15.45 16.19
N TRP A 45 -7.36 15.04 15.93
CA TRP A 45 -6.56 14.31 16.90
C TRP A 45 -6.12 15.18 18.07
N GLU A 46 -5.87 16.47 17.82
CA GLU A 46 -5.55 17.46 18.84
C GLU A 46 -6.77 17.73 19.73
N PHE A 47 -7.95 17.93 19.14
CA PHE A 47 -9.20 18.09 19.87
C PHE A 47 -9.49 16.91 20.79
N ILE A 48 -9.41 15.68 20.26
CA ILE A 48 -9.66 14.47 21.03
C ILE A 48 -8.59 14.30 22.12
N ALA A 49 -7.33 14.60 21.81
CA ALA A 49 -6.25 14.52 22.78
C ALA A 49 -6.45 15.46 23.97
N ASN A 50 -6.81 16.72 23.71
CA ASN A 50 -7.13 17.71 24.73
C ASN A 50 -8.32 17.28 25.59
N LYS A 51 -9.36 16.70 24.97
CA LYS A 51 -10.54 16.20 25.69
C LYS A 51 -10.23 15.02 26.61
N LEU A 52 -9.29 14.16 26.22
CA LEU A 52 -8.95 12.95 26.96
C LEU A 52 -7.72 13.09 27.86
N GLY A 53 -7.05 14.25 27.84
CA GLY A 53 -5.82 14.47 28.62
C GLY A 53 -4.65 13.59 28.16
N VAL A 54 -4.53 13.34 26.85
CA VAL A 54 -3.47 12.51 26.25
C VAL A 54 -2.69 13.29 25.20
N GLN A 55 -1.60 12.73 24.69
CA GLN A 55 -0.90 13.32 23.55
C GLN A 55 -1.66 13.09 22.24
N GLN A 56 -1.55 14.03 21.30
CA GLN A 56 -2.11 13.91 19.95
C GLN A 56 -1.68 12.62 19.23
N SER A 57 -0.42 12.22 19.38
CA SER A 57 0.09 10.98 18.80
C SER A 57 -0.65 9.74 19.34
N GLN A 58 -1.02 9.75 20.62
CA GLN A 58 -1.75 8.65 21.25
C GLN A 58 -3.19 8.55 20.74
N SER A 59 -3.90 9.67 20.57
CA SER A 59 -5.25 9.67 20.01
C SER A 59 -5.26 9.22 18.54
N HIS A 60 -4.30 9.71 17.74
CA HIS A 60 -4.11 9.28 16.35
C HIS A 60 -3.83 7.77 16.25
N ASN A 61 -2.88 7.27 17.04
CA ASN A 61 -2.48 5.86 17.01
C ASN A 61 -3.62 4.95 17.50
N TYR A 62 -4.34 5.38 18.54
CA TYR A 62 -5.50 4.64 19.03
C TYR A 62 -6.60 4.54 17.95
N TYR A 63 -6.87 5.63 17.23
CA TYR A 63 -7.81 5.62 16.12
C TYR A 63 -7.44 4.57 15.07
N HIS A 64 -6.22 4.65 14.54
CA HIS A 64 -5.80 3.83 13.40
C HIS A 64 -5.56 2.36 13.74
N ASN A 65 -5.11 2.05 14.96
CA ASN A 65 -4.72 0.69 15.34
C ASN A 65 -5.85 -0.06 16.06
N THR A 66 -6.74 0.66 16.74
CA THR A 66 -7.75 0.04 17.62
C THR A 66 -9.16 0.43 17.21
N TRP A 67 -9.48 1.73 17.21
CA TRP A 67 -10.88 2.15 17.09
C TRP A 67 -11.44 1.96 15.69
N CYS A 68 -10.69 2.24 14.62
CA CYS A 68 -11.21 2.10 13.25
C CYS A 68 -11.20 0.65 12.74
N THR A 69 -10.34 -0.20 13.30
CA THR A 69 -10.13 -1.58 12.83
C THR A 69 -11.32 -2.48 13.10
N GLN A 70 -12.10 -2.20 14.15
CA GLN A 70 -13.33 -2.93 14.49
C GLN A 70 -14.42 -2.82 13.41
N PHE A 71 -14.33 -1.84 12.51
CA PHE A 71 -15.31 -1.64 11.44
C PHE A 71 -14.90 -2.30 10.11
N TYR A 72 -13.73 -2.93 10.05
CA TYR A 72 -13.29 -3.62 8.84
C TYR A 72 -13.93 -5.00 8.73
N ASP A 73 -14.35 -5.35 7.52
CA ASP A 73 -14.79 -6.72 7.20
C ASP A 73 -13.58 -7.68 7.19
N ASP A 74 -13.81 -8.92 7.62
CA ASP A 74 -12.80 -9.97 7.54
C ASP A 74 -12.46 -10.28 6.07
N ILE A 75 -11.17 -10.16 5.74
CA ILE A 75 -10.64 -10.40 4.41
C ILE A 75 -10.27 -11.87 4.18
N SER A 76 -10.20 -12.68 5.24
CA SER A 76 -9.74 -14.07 5.18
C SER A 76 -10.47 -14.92 4.13
N PRO A 77 -11.82 -14.85 4.00
CA PRO A 77 -12.56 -15.59 2.98
C PRO A 77 -12.21 -15.18 1.54
N TYR A 78 -11.67 -13.98 1.35
CA TYR A 78 -11.40 -13.40 0.04
C TYR A 78 -9.95 -13.57 -0.43
N ARG A 79 -9.07 -14.17 0.40
CA ARG A 79 -7.65 -14.35 0.07
C ARG A 79 -7.41 -15.10 -1.23
N GLN A 80 -8.24 -16.12 -1.51
CA GLN A 80 -8.13 -16.90 -2.74
C GLN A 80 -8.52 -16.07 -3.97
N VAL A 81 -9.53 -15.19 -3.83
CA VAL A 81 -9.95 -14.28 -4.89
C VAL A 81 -8.82 -13.32 -5.26
N ILE A 82 -8.18 -12.70 -4.27
CA ILE A 82 -7.02 -11.81 -4.49
C ILE A 82 -5.88 -12.59 -5.16
N THR A 83 -5.61 -13.81 -4.69
CA THR A 83 -4.57 -14.67 -5.29
C THR A 83 -4.84 -14.94 -6.76
N ASN A 84 -6.08 -15.26 -7.12
CA ASN A 84 -6.47 -15.48 -8.51
C ASN A 84 -6.36 -14.20 -9.35
N MET A 85 -6.77 -13.04 -8.82
CA MET A 85 -6.61 -11.75 -9.52
C MET A 85 -5.14 -11.46 -9.85
N VAL A 86 -4.23 -11.66 -8.90
CA VAL A 86 -2.79 -11.44 -9.12
C VAL A 86 -2.24 -12.43 -10.16
N LYS A 87 -2.64 -13.71 -10.12
CA LYS A 87 -2.21 -14.72 -11.10
C LYS A 87 -2.65 -14.40 -12.52
N LEU A 88 -3.89 -13.92 -12.69
CA LEU A 88 -4.43 -13.58 -14.01
C LEU A 88 -3.80 -12.31 -14.61
N THR A 89 -3.27 -11.42 -13.76
CA THR A 89 -2.72 -10.13 -14.19
C THR A 89 -1.40 -9.80 -13.48
N PRO A 90 -0.33 -10.61 -13.69
CA PRO A 90 0.90 -10.52 -12.88
C PRO A 90 1.66 -9.20 -13.07
N PHE A 91 1.49 -8.55 -14.22
CA PHE A 91 2.16 -7.28 -14.57
C PHE A 91 1.38 -6.02 -14.13
N LYS A 92 0.14 -6.17 -13.67
CA LYS A 92 -0.70 -5.03 -13.29
C LYS A 92 -0.22 -4.42 -11.98
N GLU A 93 -0.25 -3.10 -11.84
CA GLU A 93 0.21 -2.41 -10.62
C GLU A 93 -0.59 -2.80 -9.38
N SER A 94 0.08 -2.87 -8.22
CA SER A 94 -0.58 -3.39 -7.01
C SER A 94 -1.72 -2.48 -6.55
N SER A 95 -1.54 -1.16 -6.67
CA SER A 95 -2.57 -0.16 -6.37
C SER A 95 -3.84 -0.35 -7.20
N GLN A 96 -3.68 -0.68 -8.49
CA GLN A 96 -4.80 -0.94 -9.39
C GLN A 96 -5.53 -2.25 -9.05
N LEU A 97 -4.81 -3.28 -8.61
CA LEU A 97 -5.41 -4.54 -8.14
C LEU A 97 -6.19 -4.35 -6.85
N VAL A 98 -5.65 -3.56 -5.90
CA VAL A 98 -6.37 -3.18 -4.68
C VAL A 98 -7.63 -2.41 -5.03
N GLN A 99 -7.54 -1.40 -5.89
CA GLN A 99 -8.71 -0.61 -6.32
C GLN A 99 -9.77 -1.50 -6.96
N GLN A 100 -9.39 -2.36 -7.92
CA GLN A 100 -10.30 -3.30 -8.56
C GLN A 100 -10.97 -4.27 -7.57
N PHE A 101 -10.24 -4.71 -6.54
CA PHE A 101 -10.81 -5.55 -5.49
C PHE A 101 -11.85 -4.79 -4.65
N ILE A 102 -11.54 -3.56 -4.23
CA ILE A 102 -12.47 -2.72 -3.46
C ILE A 102 -13.73 -2.41 -4.28
N ASP A 103 -13.57 -2.05 -5.56
CA ASP A 103 -14.70 -1.73 -6.44
C ASP A 103 -15.58 -2.93 -6.75
N LYS A 104 -15.04 -4.15 -6.66
CA LYS A 104 -15.83 -5.38 -6.81
C LYS A 104 -16.72 -5.66 -5.60
N TYR A 105 -16.40 -5.11 -4.43
CA TYR A 105 -17.10 -5.37 -3.17
C TYR A 105 -17.53 -4.07 -2.48
N LEU A 106 -18.23 -3.19 -3.19
CA LEU A 106 -18.66 -1.85 -2.73
C LEU A 106 -19.46 -1.84 -1.41
N GLY A 107 -20.08 -2.96 -1.03
CA GLY A 107 -20.81 -3.11 0.24
C GLY A 107 -19.94 -3.55 1.43
N LYS A 108 -18.63 -3.74 1.22
CA LYS A 108 -17.68 -4.22 2.23
C LYS A 108 -16.63 -3.15 2.52
N ASN A 109 -16.30 -3.00 3.79
CA ASN A 109 -15.30 -2.06 4.28
C ASN A 109 -14.00 -2.80 4.57
N PHE A 110 -13.19 -3.05 3.54
CA PHE A 110 -11.88 -3.68 3.74
C PHE A 110 -10.79 -2.65 4.05
N SER A 111 -9.86 -3.02 4.93
CA SER A 111 -8.62 -2.27 5.13
C SER A 111 -7.77 -2.30 3.86
N ARG A 112 -7.66 -1.16 3.16
CA ARG A 112 -6.81 -1.02 1.96
C ARG A 112 -5.38 -1.49 2.19
N HIS A 113 -4.80 -1.14 3.34
CA HIS A 113 -3.46 -1.56 3.71
C HIS A 113 -3.34 -3.09 3.77
N THR A 114 -4.32 -3.75 4.39
CA THR A 114 -4.34 -5.21 4.48
C THR A 114 -4.48 -5.87 3.11
N VAL A 115 -5.38 -5.36 2.25
CA VAL A 115 -5.52 -5.84 0.86
C VAL A 115 -4.20 -5.67 0.11
N GLN A 116 -3.57 -4.49 0.23
CA GLN A 116 -2.29 -4.16 -0.40
C GLN A 116 -1.16 -5.09 0.03
N GLN A 117 -1.07 -5.41 1.33
CA GLN A 117 -0.10 -6.38 1.84
C GLN A 117 -0.31 -7.77 1.23
N ILE A 118 -1.56 -8.25 1.18
CA ILE A 118 -1.87 -9.55 0.58
C ILE A 118 -1.47 -9.56 -0.90
N VAL A 119 -1.82 -8.53 -1.66
CA VAL A 119 -1.45 -8.39 -3.08
C VAL A 119 0.07 -8.45 -3.26
N ASN A 120 0.83 -7.66 -2.48
CA ASN A 120 2.29 -7.62 -2.57
C ASN A 120 2.92 -8.97 -2.23
N ILE A 121 2.42 -9.66 -1.20
CA ILE A 121 2.85 -11.01 -0.84
C ILE A 121 2.61 -11.97 -2.01
N GLN A 122 1.42 -11.98 -2.61
CA GLN A 122 1.12 -12.89 -3.72
C GLN A 122 1.97 -12.60 -4.96
N LYS A 123 2.18 -11.33 -5.30
CA LYS A 123 3.08 -10.94 -6.40
C LYS A 123 4.49 -11.45 -6.19
N SER A 124 5.06 -11.23 -4.99
CA SER A 124 6.41 -11.69 -4.67
C SER A 124 6.55 -13.22 -4.81
N ARG A 125 5.50 -13.98 -4.47
CA ARG A 125 5.47 -15.44 -4.62
C ARG A 125 5.43 -15.87 -6.07
N ILE A 126 4.69 -15.15 -6.93
CA ILE A 126 4.61 -15.45 -8.36
C ILE A 126 5.92 -15.10 -9.06
N GLN A 127 6.50 -13.93 -8.78
CA GLN A 127 7.78 -13.51 -9.35
C GLN A 127 8.92 -14.49 -9.02
N LYS A 128 8.98 -14.99 -7.78
CA LYS A 128 9.95 -16.03 -7.38
C LYS A 128 9.77 -17.35 -8.15
N LYS A 129 8.56 -17.66 -8.62
CA LYS A 129 8.28 -18.86 -9.44
C LYS A 129 8.56 -18.66 -10.93
N ILE A 130 8.45 -17.42 -11.43
CA ILE A 130 8.77 -17.07 -12.83
C ILE A 130 10.28 -16.89 -13.01
N VAL A 131 11.01 -16.58 -11.94
CA VAL A 131 12.48 -16.56 -11.92
C VAL A 131 13.06 -17.79 -11.19
N PRO A 132 12.89 -19.04 -11.68
CA PRO A 132 13.70 -20.14 -11.23
C PRO A 132 14.97 -20.24 -12.09
N LYS A 133 16.14 -20.09 -11.45
CA LYS A 133 17.48 -20.49 -11.93
C LYS A 133 17.98 -19.89 -13.26
N CYS A 134 18.24 -18.58 -13.31
CA CYS A 134 19.39 -18.09 -14.10
C CYS A 134 20.58 -17.90 -13.15
N LYS A 135 21.10 -19.01 -12.62
CA LYS A 135 22.33 -19.06 -11.81
C LYS A 135 23.21 -20.20 -12.29
N THR A 136 23.50 -20.28 -13.59
CA THR A 136 24.72 -20.94 -14.12
C THR A 136 24.98 -20.47 -15.55
N LEU A 137 25.64 -19.33 -15.69
CA LEU A 137 26.25 -18.88 -16.95
C LEU A 137 27.47 -17.98 -16.62
N LYS A 138 28.24 -18.41 -15.61
CA LYS A 138 29.58 -17.88 -15.29
C LYS A 138 30.70 -18.88 -15.62
N GLU A 139 30.40 -19.89 -16.45
CA GLU A 139 31.40 -20.78 -17.05
C GLU A 139 31.13 -20.94 -18.55
N LEU A 140 31.06 -19.82 -19.28
CA LEU A 140 31.55 -19.85 -20.65
C LEU A 140 32.94 -19.24 -20.55
N LYS A 141 33.94 -20.12 -20.47
CA LYS A 141 35.33 -19.76 -20.77
C LYS A 141 35.30 -18.97 -22.07
N GLU A 142 35.76 -17.73 -22.01
CA GLU A 142 36.09 -16.98 -23.21
C GLU A 142 37.00 -17.88 -24.06
N PRO A 143 36.67 -18.15 -25.33
CA PRO A 143 37.65 -18.73 -26.22
C PRO A 143 38.80 -17.73 -26.28
N SER A 144 39.97 -18.13 -25.79
CA SER A 144 41.21 -17.39 -25.97
C SER A 144 41.39 -17.17 -27.46
N ILE A 145 41.08 -15.97 -27.94
CA ILE A 145 41.47 -15.53 -29.28
C ILE A 145 42.98 -15.39 -29.19
N GLN A 146 43.67 -16.42 -29.66
CA GLN A 146 45.09 -16.40 -29.90
C GLN A 146 45.29 -15.39 -31.04
N ASN A 147 45.75 -14.19 -30.67
CA ASN A 147 46.13 -13.17 -31.62
C ASN A 147 47.23 -13.77 -32.51
N CYS A 148 46.90 -14.04 -33.77
CA CYS A 148 47.90 -14.16 -34.81
C CYS A 148 48.37 -12.74 -35.11
N ASP A 149 49.54 -12.38 -34.59
CA ASP A 149 50.29 -11.20 -35.03
C ASP A 149 50.46 -11.29 -36.55
N MET A 150 49.72 -10.46 -37.26
CA MET A 150 50.03 -10.11 -38.64
C MET A 150 50.63 -8.72 -38.60
N ASP A 151 51.96 -8.68 -38.66
CA ASP A 151 52.72 -7.49 -39.01
C ASP A 151 52.25 -7.02 -40.40
N VAL A 152 51.50 -5.92 -40.42
CA VAL A 152 51.22 -5.19 -41.65
C VAL A 152 52.01 -3.88 -41.56
N ASP A 153 53.22 -3.92 -42.11
CA ASP A 153 53.98 -2.75 -42.49
C ASP A 153 53.16 -1.95 -43.53
N VAL A 154 52.57 -0.83 -43.09
CA VAL A 154 52.02 0.18 -44.00
C VAL A 154 52.91 1.42 -43.92
N HIS A 155 53.98 1.39 -44.71
CA HIS A 155 54.56 2.59 -45.27
C HIS A 155 53.61 3.14 -46.33
N PHE A 156 53.06 4.34 -46.16
CA PHE A 156 52.75 5.18 -47.32
C PHE A 156 52.75 6.68 -46.96
N SER A 157 53.91 7.25 -47.30
CA SER A 157 54.26 8.58 -47.80
C SER A 157 53.22 9.71 -47.92
N ASP A 158 53.69 10.89 -47.52
CA ASP A 158 53.17 12.25 -47.70
C ASP A 158 52.77 12.63 -49.14
N ALA A 159 51.77 13.51 -49.26
CA ALA A 159 51.65 14.60 -50.24
C ALA A 159 50.48 15.51 -49.80
N VAL A 160 50.69 16.73 -49.27
CA VAL A 160 51.03 17.98 -49.97
C VAL A 160 50.06 18.33 -51.11
N LYS A 161 49.00 19.09 -50.80
CA LYS A 161 48.78 20.49 -51.25
C LYS A 161 47.51 21.07 -50.66
#